data_AF-A0A2I4BCG5-F1
#
_entry.id   AF-A0A2I4BCG5-F1
#
_cell.length_a   1.000
_cell.length_b   1.000
_cell.length_c   1.000
_cell.angle_alpha   90.00
_cell.angle_beta   90.00
_cell.angle_gamma   90.00
#
_symmetry.space_group_name_H-M   'P 1'
#
loop_
_entity.id
_entity.type
_entity.pdbx_description
1 polymer ?
#
loop_
_entity_poly.entity_id
_entity_poly.type
_entity_poly.pdbx_seq_one_letter_code
_entity_poly.pdbx_strand_id
1 'polypeptide(L)'
;MAARVKGFDKLNLSLRLCRNVLLQNERFLSTSACLRGTSEPPKFVPPSKPVIIDKEQTVESRRKFLSPEFIPPRQRTLPFKFRLERADMVRRRKVLKIPEFYVGVEMNYDLYSPRIQSIEVLKLEKRLDDDLMYLRDALSEYSMVDPEMKPVPIPTTGDVPVNKLKVVMRPRPWSKHWDWSKFNIQGIRFDLCKSIKATAKAKKQERPWLEYDMLKEYDTSELEERIYEEVQQEMKK
;
A
#
# COMPACT_ATOMS: atom_id res chain seq x y z
N MET A 1 11.77 74.67 14.87
CA MET A 1 11.31 76.02 15.30
C MET A 1 10.03 76.36 14.55
N ALA A 2 9.10 77.01 15.24
CA ALA A 2 7.68 77.10 14.92
C ALA A 2 7.31 78.11 13.81
N ALA A 3 6.19 77.85 13.11
CA ALA A 3 5.17 78.80 12.64
C ALA A 3 4.17 78.04 11.72
N ARG A 4 2.93 78.41 11.42
CA ARG A 4 1.77 79.09 12.05
C ARG A 4 0.83 79.47 10.86
N VAL A 5 -0.28 78.72 10.69
CA VAL A 5 -1.67 79.22 10.45
C VAL A 5 -2.15 79.76 9.06
N LYS A 6 -3.43 79.39 8.76
CA LYS A 6 -4.49 80.01 7.90
C LYS A 6 -4.30 79.90 6.38
N GLY A 7 -5.30 79.66 5.54
CA GLY A 7 -6.78 79.54 5.55
C GLY A 7 -7.18 79.22 4.09
N PHE A 8 -8.40 79.16 3.56
CA PHE A 8 -9.74 79.57 3.95
C PHE A 8 -10.71 78.91 2.95
N ASP A 9 -11.83 78.39 3.45
CA ASP A 9 -13.21 78.31 2.95
C ASP A 9 -13.63 78.12 1.49
N LYS A 10 -14.79 77.42 1.41
CA LYS A 10 -15.93 77.40 0.45
C LYS A 10 -16.07 76.03 -0.25
N LEU A 11 -17.20 75.29 -0.26
CA LEU A 11 -18.62 75.61 -0.15
C LEU A 11 -19.45 74.42 0.42
N ASN A 12 -20.62 74.77 0.97
CA ASN A 12 -21.70 73.93 1.49
C ASN A 12 -22.40 73.03 0.46
N LEU A 13 -23.03 71.94 0.94
CA LEU A 13 -24.45 71.53 0.74
C LEU A 13 -24.67 70.17 1.46
N SER A 14 -25.41 70.09 2.58
CA SER A 14 -26.84 69.69 2.67
C SER A 14 -27.06 68.22 2.23
N LEU A 15 -27.74 67.27 2.91
CA LEU A 15 -28.84 67.28 3.86
C LEU A 15 -29.00 65.83 4.41
N ARG A 16 -29.30 65.72 5.71
CA ARG A 16 -30.36 64.87 6.31
C ARG A 16 -30.36 63.32 6.18
N LEU A 17 -30.46 62.75 7.39
CA LEU A 17 -31.46 61.79 7.88
C LEU A 17 -31.11 60.29 7.90
N CYS A 18 -31.12 59.78 9.15
CA CYS A 18 -31.75 58.54 9.61
C CYS A 18 -31.03 57.22 9.26
N ARG A 19 -30.99 56.18 10.10
CA ARG A 19 -31.80 55.84 11.29
C ARG A 19 -31.13 54.66 12.02
N ASN A 20 -31.28 54.64 13.34
CA ASN A 20 -31.21 53.45 14.18
C ASN A 20 -32.15 52.35 13.64
N VAL A 21 -31.69 51.10 13.59
CA VAL A 21 -32.59 49.93 13.62
C VAL A 21 -31.97 48.84 14.49
N LEU A 22 -32.74 48.46 15.51
CA LEU A 22 -32.49 47.39 16.46
C LEU A 22 -32.29 46.03 15.75
N LEU A 23 -31.28 45.29 16.21
CA LEU A 23 -31.13 43.87 15.95
C LEU A 23 -32.21 43.11 16.73
N GLN A 24 -33.33 42.82 16.07
CA GLN A 24 -34.34 41.88 16.54
C GLN A 24 -34.43 40.75 15.51
N ASN A 25 -34.10 39.55 15.98
CA ASN A 25 -34.28 38.30 15.28
C ASN A 25 -35.78 38.05 15.06
N GLU A 26 -36.27 38.40 13.88
CA GLU A 26 -37.60 38.03 13.41
C GLU A 26 -37.47 36.78 12.53
N ARG A 27 -38.22 35.77 12.94
CA ARG A 27 -38.36 34.49 12.27
C ARG A 27 -39.17 34.68 10.97
N PHE A 28 -39.03 33.70 10.08
CA PHE A 28 -39.99 33.35 9.03
C PHE A 28 -40.15 34.33 7.86
N LEU A 29 -39.24 34.22 6.88
CA LEU A 29 -39.62 34.38 5.48
C LEU A 29 -39.20 33.12 4.72
N SER A 30 -40.10 32.15 4.72
CA SER A 30 -40.16 31.12 3.68
C SER A 30 -40.59 31.83 2.40
N THR A 31 -39.63 32.27 1.60
CA THR A 31 -39.88 32.75 0.23
C THR A 31 -39.78 31.56 -0.72
N SER A 32 -40.89 30.86 -0.91
CA SER A 32 -41.12 30.03 -2.09
C SER A 32 -41.37 30.95 -3.29
N ALA A 33 -40.30 31.51 -3.86
CA ALA A 33 -40.34 32.14 -5.17
C ALA A 33 -40.31 31.02 -6.22
N CYS A 34 -41.49 30.74 -6.77
CA CYS A 34 -41.76 29.77 -7.80
C CYS A 34 -41.00 30.15 -9.09
N LEU A 35 -39.81 29.59 -9.30
CA LEU A 35 -39.23 29.47 -10.63
C LEU A 35 -40.06 28.43 -11.40
N ARG A 36 -40.66 28.86 -12.52
CA ARG A 36 -41.13 27.92 -13.55
C ARG A 36 -39.89 27.29 -14.18
N GLY A 37 -39.51 26.14 -13.67
CA GLY A 37 -38.54 25.20 -14.21
C GLY A 37 -38.88 23.84 -13.62
N THR A 38 -38.92 22.80 -14.45
CA THR A 38 -39.28 21.41 -14.12
C THR A 38 -38.88 21.01 -12.69
N SER A 39 -39.87 20.74 -11.82
CA SER A 39 -39.75 20.82 -10.36
C SER A 39 -39.29 19.53 -9.66
N GLU A 40 -38.08 19.05 -9.98
CA GLU A 40 -37.35 18.14 -9.06
C GLU A 40 -36.32 18.96 -8.28
N PRO A 41 -36.22 18.83 -6.93
CA PRO A 41 -35.12 19.43 -6.18
C PRO A 41 -33.79 18.89 -6.73
N PRO A 42 -32.70 19.70 -6.77
CA PRO A 42 -31.42 19.23 -7.24
C PRO A 42 -31.01 18.00 -6.43
N LYS A 43 -30.92 16.85 -7.10
CA LYS A 43 -30.53 15.57 -6.47
C LYS A 43 -29.16 15.77 -5.83
N PHE A 44 -29.06 15.47 -4.53
CA PHE A 44 -27.78 15.52 -3.82
C PHE A 44 -26.76 14.65 -4.57
N VAL A 45 -25.72 15.28 -5.09
CA VAL A 45 -24.58 14.58 -5.70
C VAL A 45 -23.58 14.34 -4.58
N PRO A 46 -23.29 13.07 -4.22
CA PRO A 46 -22.32 12.80 -3.17
C PRO A 46 -20.95 13.36 -3.56
N PRO A 47 -20.20 13.95 -2.61
CA PRO A 47 -18.87 14.47 -2.90
C PRO A 47 -17.93 13.34 -3.33
N SER A 48 -17.07 13.61 -4.31
CA SER A 48 -15.99 12.69 -4.68
C SER A 48 -15.02 12.52 -3.50
N LYS A 49 -14.50 11.30 -3.30
CA LYS A 49 -13.51 11.02 -2.26
C LYS A 49 -12.31 11.98 -2.38
N PRO A 50 -11.91 12.67 -1.29
CA PRO A 50 -10.76 13.57 -1.33
C PRO A 50 -9.48 12.77 -1.59
N VAL A 51 -8.68 13.23 -2.55
CA VAL A 51 -7.34 12.70 -2.79
C VAL A 51 -6.34 13.62 -2.09
N ILE A 52 -5.81 13.16 -0.96
CA ILE A 52 -4.79 13.89 -0.20
C ILE A 52 -3.44 13.58 -0.85
N ILE A 53 -2.84 14.57 -1.50
CA ILE A 53 -1.50 14.47 -2.10
C ILE A 53 -0.63 15.54 -1.47
N ASP A 54 0.33 15.12 -0.67
CA ASP A 54 1.35 16.00 -0.11
C ASP A 54 2.35 16.34 -1.21
N LYS A 55 2.24 17.55 -1.78
CA LYS A 55 3.01 17.99 -2.96
C LYS A 55 4.53 17.95 -2.76
N GLU A 56 4.98 18.06 -1.52
CA GLU A 56 6.40 18.11 -1.14
C GLU A 56 7.15 16.79 -1.35
N GLN A 57 6.45 15.65 -1.43
CA GLN A 57 7.06 14.32 -1.54
C GLN A 57 7.02 13.74 -2.96
N THR A 58 6.54 14.48 -3.96
CA THR A 58 5.85 13.89 -5.14
C THR A 58 6.73 13.28 -6.23
N VAL A 59 8.03 13.56 -6.29
CA VAL A 59 8.89 13.11 -7.40
C VAL A 59 9.85 11.98 -6.98
N GLU A 60 10.47 12.08 -5.79
CA GLU A 60 11.49 11.13 -5.32
C GLU A 60 10.91 9.87 -4.67
N SER A 61 9.62 9.87 -4.36
CA SER A 61 8.96 8.78 -3.61
C SER A 61 8.26 7.73 -4.46
N ARG A 62 8.30 7.84 -5.81
CA ARG A 62 7.61 6.89 -6.69
C ARG A 62 8.38 5.57 -6.75
N ARG A 63 7.93 4.62 -5.96
CA ARG A 63 8.45 3.26 -5.91
C ARG A 63 8.20 2.51 -7.22
N LYS A 64 9.27 1.97 -7.81
CA LYS A 64 9.17 1.01 -8.92
C LYS A 64 8.89 -0.37 -8.32
N PHE A 65 7.82 -1.03 -8.78
CA PHE A 65 7.49 -2.39 -8.39
C PHE A 65 7.57 -3.30 -9.61
N LEU A 66 8.38 -4.36 -9.50
CA LEU A 66 8.43 -5.46 -10.45
C LEU A 66 7.97 -6.73 -9.72
N SER A 67 7.04 -7.46 -10.32
CA SER A 67 6.53 -8.69 -9.71
C SER A 67 7.60 -9.80 -9.78
N PRO A 68 7.82 -10.59 -8.71
CA PRO A 68 8.91 -11.55 -8.64
C PRO A 68 8.93 -12.61 -9.75
N GLU A 69 7.76 -13.00 -10.27
CA GLU A 69 7.65 -14.04 -11.30
C GLU A 69 8.21 -13.62 -12.67
N PHE A 70 8.46 -12.33 -12.87
CA PHE A 70 9.11 -11.85 -14.09
C PHE A 70 10.62 -12.10 -14.08
N ILE A 71 11.21 -12.28 -12.90
CA ILE A 71 12.64 -12.54 -12.75
C ILE A 71 12.87 -14.04 -12.97
N PRO A 72 13.62 -14.44 -14.02
CA PRO A 72 13.86 -15.84 -14.28
C PRO A 72 14.79 -16.43 -13.21
N PRO A 73 14.61 -17.70 -12.81
CA PRO A 73 15.57 -18.37 -11.94
C PRO A 73 16.92 -18.56 -12.66
N ARG A 74 18.01 -18.64 -11.88
CA ARG A 74 19.36 -18.92 -12.40
C ARG A 74 19.40 -20.28 -13.12
N GLN A 75 19.36 -20.25 -14.45
CA GLN A 75 19.31 -21.43 -15.33
C GLN A 75 20.04 -21.18 -16.66
N ARG A 76 20.25 -22.25 -17.46
CA ARG A 76 20.90 -22.20 -18.79
C ARG A 76 19.93 -22.12 -19.97
N THR A 77 18.66 -21.85 -19.70
CA THR A 77 17.62 -21.79 -20.74
C THR A 77 17.80 -20.56 -21.64
N LEU A 78 17.42 -20.67 -22.91
CA LEU A 78 17.52 -19.56 -23.86
C LEU A 78 16.68 -18.35 -23.40
N PRO A 79 17.24 -17.12 -23.39
CA PRO A 79 16.53 -15.90 -22.96
C PRO A 79 15.24 -15.60 -23.75
N PHE A 80 15.16 -16.08 -25.00
CA PHE A 80 13.99 -15.91 -25.85
C PHE A 80 12.72 -16.54 -25.25
N LYS A 81 12.85 -17.67 -24.55
CA LYS A 81 11.73 -18.31 -23.83
C LYS A 81 11.10 -17.33 -22.84
N PHE A 82 11.91 -16.73 -21.97
CA PHE A 82 11.44 -15.81 -20.93
C PHE A 82 10.86 -14.52 -21.51
N ARG A 83 11.35 -14.06 -22.67
CA ARG A 83 10.74 -12.94 -23.39
C ARG A 83 9.31 -13.27 -23.85
N LEU A 84 9.11 -14.44 -24.46
CA LEU A 84 7.78 -14.87 -24.90
C LEU A 84 6.81 -15.05 -23.73
N GLU A 85 7.27 -15.68 -22.64
CA GLU A 85 6.48 -15.87 -21.41
C GLU A 85 6.05 -14.51 -20.82
N ARG A 86 6.98 -13.56 -20.70
CA ARG A 86 6.68 -12.20 -20.20
C ARG A 86 5.69 -11.46 -21.09
N ALA A 87 5.84 -11.55 -22.41
CA ALA A 87 4.89 -10.95 -23.35
C ALA A 87 3.47 -11.56 -23.21
N ASP A 88 3.34 -12.85 -22.91
CA ASP A 88 2.06 -13.49 -22.64
C ASP A 88 1.46 -13.07 -21.29
N MET A 89 2.28 -13.06 -20.23
CA MET A 89 1.89 -12.59 -18.90
C MET A 89 1.39 -11.14 -18.93
N VAL A 90 2.07 -10.25 -19.67
CA VAL A 90 1.66 -8.85 -19.84
C VAL A 90 0.33 -8.74 -20.58
N ARG A 91 0.14 -9.50 -21.67
CA ARG A 91 -1.16 -9.56 -22.38
C ARG A 91 -2.29 -9.99 -21.44
N ARG A 92 -2.06 -10.98 -20.57
CA ARG A 92 -3.06 -11.41 -19.57
C ARG A 92 -3.33 -10.31 -18.53
N ARG A 93 -2.30 -9.59 -18.08
CA ARG A 93 -2.41 -8.47 -17.13
C ARG A 93 -3.18 -7.26 -17.67
N LYS A 94 -3.26 -7.09 -19.00
CA LYS A 94 -4.16 -6.10 -19.63
C LYS A 94 -5.64 -6.43 -19.42
N VAL A 95 -5.97 -7.72 -19.31
CA VAL A 95 -7.34 -8.20 -19.09
C VAL A 95 -7.64 -8.35 -17.60
N LEU A 96 -6.74 -8.96 -16.82
CA LEU A 96 -6.86 -9.15 -15.37
C LEU A 96 -5.92 -8.20 -14.63
N LYS A 97 -6.49 -7.29 -13.84
CA LYS A 97 -5.71 -6.39 -12.99
C LYS A 97 -5.10 -7.18 -11.83
N ILE A 98 -3.80 -7.45 -11.90
CA ILE A 98 -3.03 -8.05 -10.80
C ILE A 98 -2.42 -6.90 -9.97
N PRO A 99 -2.85 -6.67 -8.73
CA PRO A 99 -2.28 -5.64 -7.85
C PRO A 99 -0.92 -6.06 -7.29
N GLU A 100 -0.20 -5.13 -6.67
CA GLU A 100 0.96 -5.43 -5.83
C GLU A 100 0.51 -6.12 -4.54
N PHE A 101 1.12 -7.26 -4.22
CA PHE A 101 0.96 -7.95 -2.93
C PHE A 101 2.22 -8.73 -2.58
N TYR A 102 2.35 -9.09 -1.30
CA TYR A 102 3.46 -9.86 -0.73
C TYR A 102 2.93 -11.12 -0.05
N VAL A 103 3.86 -11.96 0.42
CA VAL A 103 3.52 -13.19 1.16
C VAL A 103 2.77 -12.81 2.44
N GLY A 104 1.57 -13.36 2.59
CA GLY A 104 0.69 -13.08 3.72
C GLY A 104 -0.31 -14.19 4.02
N VAL A 105 -0.78 -14.89 2.99
CA VAL A 105 -1.68 -16.04 3.12
C VAL A 105 -1.12 -17.21 2.33
N GLU A 106 -1.24 -18.41 2.90
CA GLU A 106 -0.92 -19.64 2.22
C GLU A 106 -2.09 -20.04 1.29
N MET A 107 -2.05 -19.55 0.05
CA MET A 107 -2.97 -19.98 -1.01
C MET A 107 -2.19 -20.29 -2.28
N ASN A 108 -2.49 -21.43 -2.90
CA ASN A 108 -1.88 -21.81 -4.17
C ASN A 108 -2.87 -21.51 -5.30
N TYR A 109 -2.67 -20.37 -5.97
CA TYR A 109 -3.43 -19.98 -7.15
C TYR A 109 -2.49 -19.73 -8.32
N ASP A 110 -2.85 -20.26 -9.48
CA ASP A 110 -2.20 -19.93 -10.74
C ASP A 110 -2.69 -18.53 -11.20
N LEU A 111 -1.89 -17.49 -10.93
CA LEU A 111 -2.27 -16.08 -11.16
C LEU A 111 -2.74 -15.78 -12.60
N TYR A 112 -2.21 -16.51 -13.58
CA TYR A 112 -2.53 -16.31 -15.00
C TYR A 112 -3.67 -17.22 -15.50
N SER A 113 -4.31 -17.99 -14.62
CA SER A 113 -5.43 -18.85 -14.97
C SER A 113 -6.62 -18.04 -15.49
N PRO A 114 -7.33 -18.51 -16.55
CA PRO A 114 -8.54 -17.85 -17.04
C PRO A 114 -9.72 -17.95 -16.06
N ARG A 115 -9.64 -18.82 -15.05
CA ARG A 115 -10.69 -19.00 -14.03
C ARG A 115 -10.74 -17.85 -13.03
N ILE A 116 -9.67 -17.09 -12.90
CA ILE A 116 -9.58 -15.94 -11.99
C ILE A 116 -10.28 -14.74 -12.63
N GLN A 117 -11.29 -14.22 -11.93
CA GLN A 117 -12.10 -13.07 -12.37
C GLN A 117 -11.53 -11.73 -11.88
N SER A 118 -11.26 -11.63 -10.57
CA SER A 118 -10.68 -10.43 -9.94
C SER A 118 -9.75 -10.82 -8.81
N ILE A 119 -8.80 -9.93 -8.52
CA ILE A 119 -7.88 -10.04 -7.38
C ILE A 119 -7.96 -8.71 -6.64
N GLU A 120 -8.37 -8.76 -5.37
CA GLU A 120 -8.49 -7.60 -4.51
C GLU A 120 -7.57 -7.73 -3.30
N VAL A 121 -6.82 -6.67 -2.99
CA VAL A 121 -5.92 -6.63 -1.84
C VAL A 121 -6.62 -5.89 -0.71
N LEU A 122 -6.93 -6.63 0.36
CA LEU A 122 -7.59 -6.05 1.54
C LEU A 122 -6.62 -5.23 2.39
N LYS A 123 -5.42 -5.75 2.65
CA LYS A 123 -4.39 -5.05 3.43
C LYS A 123 -3.01 -5.34 2.84
N LEU A 124 -2.29 -4.28 2.49
CA LEU A 124 -0.93 -4.38 1.95
C LEU A 124 0.09 -4.21 3.08
N GLU A 125 0.72 -5.30 3.48
CA GLU A 125 1.81 -5.30 4.47
C GLU A 125 2.86 -6.35 4.10
N LYS A 126 4.09 -6.15 4.60
CA LYS A 126 5.17 -7.13 4.57
C LYS A 126 5.32 -7.78 5.95
N ARG A 127 5.88 -8.97 6.01
CA ARG A 127 6.33 -9.63 7.24
C ARG A 127 7.85 -9.53 7.37
N LEU A 128 8.38 -9.97 8.52
CA LEU A 128 9.83 -10.09 8.74
C LEU A 128 10.46 -11.20 7.90
N ASP A 129 9.68 -12.21 7.55
CA ASP A 129 10.12 -13.39 6.80
C ASP A 129 9.38 -13.46 5.46
N ASP A 130 10.06 -13.95 4.43
CA ASP A 130 9.48 -14.19 3.11
C ASP A 130 8.59 -15.45 3.08
N ASP A 131 8.92 -16.46 3.89
CA ASP A 131 8.18 -17.72 3.97
C ASP A 131 7.43 -17.85 5.31
N LEU A 132 6.10 -17.91 5.25
CA LEU A 132 5.20 -17.94 6.41
C LEU A 132 4.63 -19.33 6.71
N MET A 133 5.20 -20.40 6.13
CA MET A 133 4.73 -21.78 6.32
C MET A 133 4.67 -22.24 7.78
N TYR A 134 5.43 -21.60 8.68
CA TYR A 134 5.40 -21.87 10.12
C TYR A 134 4.06 -21.51 10.79
N LEU A 135 3.20 -20.71 10.14
CA LEU A 135 1.87 -20.38 10.66
C LEU A 135 0.97 -21.61 10.81
N ARG A 136 1.22 -22.70 10.06
CA ARG A 136 0.51 -23.98 10.22
C ARG A 136 0.65 -24.57 11.63
N ASP A 137 1.80 -24.35 12.27
CA ASP A 137 2.12 -24.85 13.61
C ASP A 137 1.91 -23.76 14.70
N ALA A 138 1.47 -22.57 14.33
CA ALA A 138 1.24 -21.46 15.24
C ALA A 138 -0.14 -21.48 15.90
N LEU A 139 -0.36 -20.59 16.87
CA LEU A 139 -1.71 -20.35 17.41
C LEU A 139 -2.62 -19.82 16.29
N SER A 140 -3.86 -20.34 16.24
CA SER A 140 -4.83 -20.02 15.19
C SER A 140 -5.19 -18.54 15.11
N GLU A 141 -5.04 -17.80 16.21
CA GLU A 141 -5.26 -16.35 16.29
C GLU A 141 -4.47 -15.58 15.23
N TYR A 142 -3.28 -16.05 14.87
CA TYR A 142 -2.41 -15.40 13.90
C TYR A 142 -2.76 -15.71 12.44
N SER A 143 -3.66 -16.66 12.20
CA SER A 143 -4.11 -17.10 10.88
C SER A 143 -5.59 -16.81 10.63
N MET A 144 -6.34 -16.42 11.65
CA MET A 144 -7.76 -16.11 11.54
C MET A 144 -7.94 -14.72 10.91
N VAL A 145 -8.62 -14.68 9.77
CA VAL A 145 -8.98 -13.45 9.05
C VAL A 145 -10.49 -13.38 8.95
N ASP A 146 -11.05 -12.20 9.20
CA ASP A 146 -12.48 -11.94 9.06
C ASP A 146 -12.87 -11.89 7.56
N PRO A 147 -13.80 -12.75 7.10
CA PRO A 147 -14.28 -12.71 5.71
C PRO A 147 -14.94 -11.40 5.30
N GLU A 148 -15.50 -10.64 6.26
CA GLU A 148 -16.19 -9.37 5.99
C GLU A 148 -15.28 -8.14 6.12
N MET A 149 -13.96 -8.36 6.21
CA MET A 149 -12.97 -7.29 6.32
C MET A 149 -12.99 -6.38 5.09
N LYS A 150 -13.16 -5.08 5.33
CA LYS A 150 -13.11 -4.04 4.27
C LYS A 150 -11.66 -3.72 3.89
N PRO A 151 -11.40 -3.35 2.62
CA PRO A 151 -10.06 -3.00 2.18
C PRO A 151 -9.55 -1.73 2.87
N VAL A 152 -8.34 -1.81 3.41
CA VAL A 152 -7.61 -0.71 4.07
C VAL A 152 -7.00 0.19 2.99
N PRO A 153 -7.17 1.52 3.09
CA PRO A 153 -6.55 2.45 2.15
C PRO A 153 -5.03 2.32 2.13
N ILE A 154 -4.46 2.18 0.93
CA ILE A 154 -3.02 2.10 0.71
C ILE A 154 -2.50 3.55 0.55
N PRO A 155 -1.44 3.96 1.29
CA PRO A 155 -0.80 5.23 1.02
C PRO A 155 -0.17 5.19 -0.38
N THR A 156 -0.45 6.22 -1.20
CA THR A 156 0.12 6.34 -2.55
C THR A 156 1.63 6.56 -2.53
N THR A 157 2.15 7.03 -1.39
CA THR A 157 3.51 7.50 -1.21
C THR A 157 4.20 6.68 -0.11
N GLY A 158 5.40 6.18 -0.39
CA GLY A 158 6.25 5.48 0.57
C GLY A 158 6.35 3.97 0.38
N ASP A 159 7.18 3.34 1.20
CA ASP A 159 7.39 1.90 1.18
C ASP A 159 6.23 1.15 1.85
N VAL A 160 6.05 -0.12 1.46
CA VAL A 160 5.05 -0.97 2.07
C VAL A 160 5.41 -1.24 3.54
N PRO A 161 4.48 -1.02 4.49
CA PRO A 161 4.75 -1.17 5.91
C PRO A 161 5.10 -2.61 6.27
N VAL A 162 6.14 -2.78 7.10
CA VAL A 162 6.59 -4.09 7.59
C VAL A 162 5.98 -4.36 8.97
N ASN A 163 5.17 -5.40 9.06
CA ASN A 163 4.58 -5.91 10.29
C ASN A 163 5.63 -6.73 11.07
N LYS A 164 6.08 -6.18 12.20
CA LYS A 164 7.11 -6.78 13.08
C LYS A 164 6.53 -7.76 14.12
N LEU A 165 5.26 -8.15 13.98
CA LEU A 165 4.62 -9.08 14.89
C LEU A 165 5.34 -10.42 14.91
N LYS A 166 5.73 -10.87 16.11
CA LYS A 166 6.27 -12.21 16.34
C LYS A 166 5.21 -13.14 16.88
N VAL A 167 5.12 -14.31 16.28
CA VAL A 167 4.11 -15.36 16.48
C VAL A 167 4.51 -16.31 17.60
N VAL A 168 3.50 -16.82 18.33
CA VAL A 168 3.64 -17.89 19.32
C VAL A 168 3.28 -19.23 18.70
N MET A 169 4.13 -20.23 18.91
CA MET A 169 3.95 -21.58 18.38
C MET A 169 3.11 -22.45 19.31
N ARG A 170 2.42 -23.45 18.75
CA ARG A 170 1.82 -24.53 19.53
C ARG A 170 2.91 -25.36 20.22
N PRO A 171 2.59 -26.16 21.26
CA PRO A 171 3.53 -27.13 21.80
C PRO A 171 3.98 -28.13 20.72
N ARG A 172 5.19 -28.68 20.88
CA ARG A 172 5.76 -29.68 19.96
C ARG A 172 4.92 -30.96 19.96
N PRO A 173 4.93 -31.77 18.87
CA PRO A 173 5.76 -31.65 17.66
C PRO A 173 5.21 -30.67 16.61
N TRP A 174 6.11 -30.12 15.80
CA TRP A 174 5.78 -29.24 14.65
C TRP A 174 6.01 -29.97 13.32
N SER A 175 5.44 -29.44 12.24
CA SER A 175 5.63 -29.97 10.89
C SER A 175 7.10 -29.96 10.43
N LYS A 176 7.86 -28.92 10.78
CA LYS A 176 9.29 -28.78 10.47
C LYS A 176 10.08 -28.30 11.69
N HIS A 177 11.39 -28.51 11.62
CA HIS A 177 12.34 -27.93 12.57
C HIS A 177 12.60 -26.45 12.24
N TRP A 178 11.60 -25.61 12.48
CA TRP A 178 11.66 -24.15 12.27
C TRP A 178 12.78 -23.49 13.09
N ASP A 179 13.29 -24.16 14.11
CA ASP A 179 14.43 -23.73 14.92
C ASP A 179 15.79 -23.83 14.20
N TRP A 180 15.88 -24.47 13.04
CA TRP A 180 17.12 -24.57 12.27
C TRP A 180 17.47 -23.28 11.54
N SER A 181 18.74 -22.88 11.64
CA SER A 181 19.30 -21.67 10.99
C SER A 181 19.11 -21.65 9.47
N LYS A 182 18.95 -22.81 8.82
CA LYS A 182 18.65 -22.92 7.38
C LYS A 182 17.40 -22.11 6.96
N PHE A 183 16.39 -22.01 7.81
CA PHE A 183 15.16 -21.28 7.50
C PHE A 183 15.27 -19.78 7.75
N ASN A 184 16.25 -19.32 8.54
CA ASN A 184 16.47 -17.92 8.89
C ASN A 184 15.21 -17.16 9.36
N ILE A 185 14.37 -17.81 10.19
CA ILE A 185 13.08 -17.25 10.63
C ILE A 185 13.28 -16.27 11.80
N GLN A 186 12.76 -15.05 11.64
CA GLN A 186 12.77 -13.97 12.62
C GLN A 186 11.39 -13.74 13.27
N GLY A 187 10.32 -14.18 12.60
CA GLY A 187 8.93 -13.97 13.00
C GLY A 187 8.40 -14.87 14.12
N ILE A 188 9.21 -15.77 14.69
CA ILE A 188 8.80 -16.67 15.79
C ILE A 188 9.38 -16.20 17.12
N ARG A 189 8.56 -16.18 18.18
CA ARG A 189 9.03 -15.99 19.56
C ARG A 189 9.64 -17.28 20.11
N PHE A 190 10.89 -17.53 19.75
CA PHE A 190 11.60 -18.73 20.19
C PHE A 190 11.89 -18.75 21.69
N ASP A 191 11.92 -17.61 22.36
CA ASP A 191 12.21 -17.48 23.79
C ASP A 191 11.18 -18.24 24.65
N LEU A 192 9.93 -18.30 24.20
CA LEU A 192 8.83 -18.97 24.91
C LEU A 192 8.81 -20.49 24.70
N CYS A 193 9.41 -20.99 23.63
CA CYS A 193 9.26 -22.39 23.21
C CYS A 193 10.57 -23.20 23.16
N LYS A 194 11.74 -22.56 23.24
CA LYS A 194 13.03 -23.27 23.17
C LYS A 194 13.58 -23.59 24.56
N SER A 195 13.93 -24.86 24.75
CA SER A 195 14.82 -25.30 25.84
C SER A 195 16.27 -24.99 25.50
N ILE A 196 17.11 -24.73 26.51
CA ILE A 196 18.57 -24.53 26.39
C ILE A 196 19.25 -25.70 25.65
N LYS A 197 18.78 -26.94 25.84
CA LYS A 197 19.32 -28.11 25.12
C LYS A 197 18.99 -28.04 23.63
N ALA A 198 17.81 -27.54 23.27
CA ALA A 198 17.38 -27.39 21.89
C ALA A 198 18.14 -26.27 21.17
N THR A 199 18.41 -25.15 21.84
CA THR A 199 19.24 -24.07 21.28
C THR A 199 20.65 -24.55 20.98
N ALA A 200 21.27 -25.30 21.89
CA ALA A 200 22.60 -25.89 21.66
C ALA A 200 22.61 -26.86 20.46
N LYS A 201 21.55 -27.65 20.27
CA LYS A 201 21.42 -28.55 19.11
C LYS A 201 21.26 -27.78 17.80
N ALA A 202 20.45 -26.73 17.79
CA ALA A 202 20.28 -25.88 16.61
C ALA A 202 21.60 -25.19 16.23
N LYS A 203 22.35 -24.70 17.22
CA LYS A 203 23.66 -24.07 17.02
C LYS A 203 24.67 -24.99 16.33
N LYS A 204 24.67 -26.29 16.67
CA LYS A 204 25.53 -27.30 16.01
C LYS A 204 25.25 -27.48 14.52
N GLN A 205 24.05 -27.11 14.05
CA GLN A 205 23.63 -27.26 12.65
C GLN A 205 23.81 -25.95 11.84
N GLU A 206 24.31 -24.89 12.47
CA GLU A 206 24.57 -23.62 11.79
C GLU A 206 25.64 -23.79 10.71
N ARG A 207 25.47 -23.03 9.62
CA ARG A 207 26.40 -22.99 8.49
C ARG A 207 26.84 -21.54 8.27
N PRO A 208 27.70 -21.00 9.16
CA PRO A 208 28.08 -19.58 9.12
C PRO A 208 28.79 -19.19 7.82
N TRP A 209 29.48 -20.12 7.15
CA TRP A 209 30.12 -19.87 5.86
C TRP A 209 29.14 -19.58 4.71
N LEU A 210 27.85 -19.88 4.87
CA LEU A 210 26.86 -19.70 3.81
C LEU A 210 26.55 -18.23 3.53
N GLU A 211 26.66 -17.36 4.53
CA GLU A 211 26.48 -15.91 4.40
C GLU A 211 27.60 -15.29 3.55
N TYR A 212 28.80 -15.87 3.59
CA TYR A 212 29.98 -15.39 2.87
C TYR A 212 30.19 -16.09 1.51
N ASP A 213 29.25 -16.94 1.09
CA ASP A 213 29.33 -17.66 -0.19
C ASP A 213 28.85 -16.79 -1.36
N MET A 214 29.74 -15.90 -1.81
CA MET A 214 29.46 -14.95 -2.91
C MET A 214 29.09 -15.64 -4.23
N LEU A 215 29.51 -16.89 -4.48
CA LEU A 215 29.21 -17.59 -5.73
C LEU A 215 27.74 -18.05 -5.79
N LYS A 216 27.12 -18.22 -4.63
CA LYS A 216 25.72 -18.63 -4.50
C LYS A 216 24.74 -17.50 -4.82
N GLU A 217 25.14 -16.25 -4.58
CA GLU A 217 24.33 -15.07 -4.85
C GLU A 217 23.93 -14.99 -6.33
N TYR A 218 22.71 -14.51 -6.58
CA TYR A 218 22.18 -14.33 -7.93
C TYR A 218 21.93 -12.84 -8.16
N ASP A 219 22.93 -12.15 -8.70
CA ASP A 219 22.80 -10.75 -9.07
C ASP A 219 21.82 -10.61 -10.25
N THR A 220 20.75 -9.85 -9.99
CA THR A 220 19.62 -9.66 -10.89
C THR A 220 19.42 -8.20 -11.27
N SER A 221 20.26 -7.28 -10.76
CA SER A 221 20.12 -5.83 -10.96
C SER A 221 19.96 -5.42 -12.44
N GLU A 222 20.94 -5.77 -13.29
CA GLU A 222 20.88 -5.49 -14.74
C GLU A 222 19.73 -6.23 -15.47
N LEU A 223 19.32 -7.38 -14.95
CA LEU A 223 18.21 -8.14 -15.51
C LEU A 223 16.88 -7.46 -15.18
N GLU A 224 16.67 -7.04 -13.94
CA GLU A 224 15.48 -6.36 -13.46
C GLU A 224 15.22 -5.07 -14.23
N GLU A 225 16.25 -4.25 -14.46
CA GLU A 225 16.12 -3.01 -15.23
C GLU A 225 15.66 -3.27 -16.68
N ARG A 226 16.32 -4.21 -17.37
CA ARG A 226 15.94 -4.62 -18.73
C ARG A 226 14.52 -5.18 -18.78
N ILE A 227 14.16 -6.03 -17.81
CA ILE A 227 12.83 -6.63 -17.71
C ILE A 227 11.79 -5.53 -17.46
N TYR A 228 12.08 -4.57 -16.60
CA TYR A 228 11.19 -3.46 -16.29
C TYR A 228 10.89 -2.63 -17.53
N GLU A 229 11.92 -2.24 -18.31
CA GLU A 229 11.73 -1.50 -19.55
C GLU A 229 10.90 -2.28 -20.57
N GLU A 230 11.18 -3.58 -20.75
CA GLU A 230 10.42 -4.46 -21.63
C GLU A 230 8.94 -4.54 -21.24
N VAL A 231 8.65 -4.75 -19.95
CA VAL A 231 7.28 -4.79 -19.43
C VAL A 231 6.57 -3.45 -19.64
N GLN A 232 7.25 -2.32 -19.41
CA GLN A 232 6.67 -0.99 -19.64
C GLN A 232 6.39 -0.74 -21.13
N GLN A 233 7.25 -1.21 -22.04
CA GLN A 233 7.01 -1.13 -23.48
C GLN A 233 5.82 -1.98 -23.90
N GLU A 234 5.73 -3.22 -23.45
CA GLU A 234 4.61 -4.12 -23.75
C GLU A 234 3.28 -3.63 -23.18
N MET A 235 3.29 -2.97 -22.00
CA MET A 235 2.10 -2.35 -21.41
C MET A 235 1.61 -1.13 -22.20
N LYS A 236 2.50 -0.41 -22.89
CA LYS A 236 2.16 0.76 -23.72
C LYS A 236 1.60 0.39 -25.10
N LYS A 237 1.99 -0.78 -25.63
CA LYS A 237 1.45 -1.32 -26.89
C LYS A 237 -0.03 -1.64 -26.76
#